data_AF-A0A8H8RDI7-F1
#
_entry.id   AF-A0A8H8RDI7-F1
#
_cell.length_a   1.000
_cell.length_b   1.000
_cell.length_c   1.000
_cell.angle_alpha   90.00
_cell.angle_beta   90.00
_cell.angle_gamma   90.00
#
_symmetry.space_group_name_H-M   'P 1'
#
loop_
_entity.id
_entity.type
_entity.pdbx_description
1 polymer ?
#
loop_
_entity_poly.entity_id
_entity_poly.type
_entity_poly.pdbx_seq_one_letter_code
_entity_poly.pdbx_strand_id
1 'polypeptide(L)'
;MSKPIEQALSNLIPRHPGALPPELIELASSLLSQSRTKSPKNNPQPPPNRAPPPYPTPRLLKTLRLLLACPRLFHPSSRPRRKEHPSRPLPQKQTPLKETSLASFRVNNRTPKKGLRYAANKERDERVPKWVAPVVRKMCREMENPAAVPHVLAGVESILTQPCPDGEQNMQGKAPALVAACWFFVTQELTGKETSGKEFASRCKKILGLFKEARDDVVVVGKVGDDEEGWKDWEGVVAGDVKGWVREITENDWLALDWFTNIASGEAAAHAEDDDDETTKRVGKREGWDDDGGSL
;
A
#
# COMPACT_ATOMS: atom_id res chain seq x y z
N MET A 1 2.76 -10.57 -41.55
CA MET A 1 3.96 -10.21 -40.77
C MET A 1 4.14 -11.06 -39.49
N SER A 2 3.41 -12.16 -39.27
CA SER A 2 3.35 -12.83 -37.95
C SER A 2 4.13 -14.14 -37.78
N LYS A 3 4.67 -14.76 -38.86
CA LYS A 3 5.40 -16.04 -38.78
C LYS A 3 6.48 -16.11 -37.68
N PRO A 4 7.33 -15.09 -37.47
CA PRO A 4 8.33 -15.14 -36.39
C PRO A 4 7.71 -15.06 -34.99
N ILE A 5 6.58 -14.36 -34.82
CA ILE A 5 5.85 -14.24 -33.55
C ILE A 5 5.17 -15.58 -33.23
N GLU A 6 4.53 -16.20 -34.22
CA GLU A 6 3.93 -17.53 -34.09
C GLU A 6 4.95 -18.60 -33.70
N GLN A 7 6.13 -18.59 -34.35
CA GLN A 7 7.22 -19.53 -34.04
C GLN A 7 7.80 -19.29 -32.63
N ALA A 8 7.90 -18.04 -32.18
CA ALA A 8 8.34 -17.74 -30.83
C ALA A 8 7.31 -18.23 -29.78
N LEU A 9 6.01 -18.04 -30.05
CA LEU A 9 4.94 -18.47 -29.16
C LEU A 9 4.81 -20.00 -29.10
N SER A 10 4.99 -20.70 -30.22
CA SER A 10 4.97 -22.17 -30.24
C SER A 10 6.13 -22.78 -29.46
N ASN A 11 7.30 -22.14 -29.49
CA ASN A 11 8.44 -22.54 -28.66
C ASN A 11 8.22 -22.24 -27.16
N LEU A 12 7.51 -21.17 -26.83
CA LEU A 12 7.22 -20.78 -25.45
C LEU A 12 6.14 -21.66 -24.79
N ILE A 13 5.24 -22.23 -25.60
CA ILE A 13 4.13 -23.05 -25.13
C ILE A 13 4.14 -24.40 -25.90
N PRO A 14 5.11 -25.30 -25.62
CA PRO A 14 5.26 -26.55 -26.37
C PRO A 14 4.07 -27.51 -26.22
N ARG A 15 3.19 -27.25 -25.24
CA ARG A 15 2.08 -28.13 -24.87
C ARG A 15 0.73 -27.69 -25.42
N HIS A 16 0.67 -26.68 -26.29
CA HIS A 16 -0.60 -26.28 -26.90
C HIS A 16 -0.95 -27.22 -28.06
N PRO A 17 -2.02 -28.02 -27.98
CA PRO A 17 -2.43 -28.88 -29.09
C PRO A 17 -3.12 -28.02 -30.17
N GLY A 18 -2.54 -27.98 -31.37
CA GLY A 18 -3.12 -27.31 -32.54
C GLY A 18 -2.61 -25.90 -32.81
N ALA A 19 -3.11 -25.30 -33.89
CA ALA A 19 -2.76 -23.94 -34.30
C ALA A 19 -3.11 -22.92 -33.21
N LEU A 20 -2.23 -21.96 -32.98
CA LEU A 20 -2.43 -20.92 -31.98
C LEU A 20 -3.64 -20.04 -32.38
N PRO A 21 -4.49 -19.62 -31.42
CA PRO A 21 -5.60 -18.73 -31.70
C PRO A 21 -5.14 -17.41 -32.34
N PRO A 22 -5.82 -16.91 -33.40
CA PRO A 22 -5.42 -15.68 -34.10
C PRO A 22 -5.41 -14.45 -33.19
N GLU A 23 -6.35 -14.38 -32.24
CA GLU A 23 -6.44 -13.34 -31.21
C GLU A 23 -5.15 -13.18 -30.40
N LEU A 24 -4.47 -14.30 -30.10
CA LEU A 24 -3.25 -14.31 -29.29
C LEU A 24 -2.06 -13.79 -30.09
N ILE A 25 -2.04 -14.06 -31.40
CA ILE A 25 -1.01 -13.57 -32.33
C ILE A 25 -1.17 -12.06 -32.54
N GLU A 26 -2.41 -11.58 -32.68
CA GLU A 26 -2.73 -10.16 -32.84
C GLU A 26 -2.38 -9.36 -31.57
N LEU A 27 -2.74 -9.88 -30.40
CA LEU A 27 -2.40 -9.25 -29.12
C LEU A 27 -0.90 -9.19 -28.88
N ALA A 28 -0.17 -10.28 -29.17
CA ALA A 28 1.29 -10.29 -29.08
C ALA A 28 1.93 -9.27 -30.04
N SER A 29 1.39 -9.13 -31.25
CA SER A 29 1.85 -8.15 -32.24
C SER A 29 1.59 -6.70 -31.80
N SER A 30 0.41 -6.44 -31.20
CA SER A 30 0.05 -5.13 -30.64
C SER A 30 0.99 -4.74 -29.49
N LEU A 31 1.25 -5.66 -28.56
CA LEU A 31 2.17 -5.41 -27.44
C LEU A 31 3.62 -5.19 -27.89
N LEU A 32 4.09 -5.96 -28.88
CA LEU A 32 5.44 -5.78 -29.42
C LEU A 32 5.59 -4.40 -30.10
N SER A 33 4.54 -3.96 -30.79
CA SER A 33 4.49 -2.64 -31.42
C SER A 33 4.49 -1.52 -30.38
N GLN A 34 3.67 -1.64 -29.32
CA GLN A 34 3.64 -0.69 -28.20
C GLN A 34 4.96 -0.64 -27.42
N SER A 35 5.66 -1.77 -27.27
CA SER A 35 6.96 -1.82 -26.61
C SER A 35 8.02 -1.05 -27.39
N ARG A 36 7.95 -1.03 -28.73
CA ARG A 36 8.91 -0.31 -29.58
C ARG A 36 8.68 1.20 -29.59
N THR A 37 7.45 1.65 -29.40
CA THR A 37 7.12 3.08 -29.38
C THR A 37 7.36 3.74 -28.03
N LYS A 38 7.40 2.97 -26.93
CA LYS A 38 7.61 3.47 -25.57
C LYS A 38 9.07 3.40 -25.07
N SER A 39 10.03 2.93 -25.86
CA SER A 39 11.45 3.03 -25.52
C SER A 39 11.98 4.41 -25.92
N PRO A 40 12.35 5.30 -24.97
CA PRO A 40 12.92 6.61 -25.30
C PRO A 40 14.25 6.42 -26.03
N LYS A 41 14.40 7.11 -27.18
CA LYS A 41 15.65 7.19 -27.94
C LYS A 41 16.76 7.73 -27.02
N ASN A 42 17.70 6.88 -26.61
CA ASN A 42 18.93 7.30 -25.98
C ASN A 42 20.13 6.65 -26.70
N ASN A 43 20.75 7.44 -27.59
CA ASN A 43 22.17 7.48 -28.02
C ASN A 43 22.91 6.17 -28.46
N PRO A 44 24.15 6.21 -29.02
CA PRO A 44 24.56 5.32 -30.11
C PRO A 44 25.25 4.05 -29.62
N GLN A 45 25.29 3.05 -30.51
CA GLN A 45 25.87 1.72 -30.37
C GLN A 45 27.23 1.64 -29.64
N PRO A 46 27.41 0.62 -28.77
CA PRO A 46 28.69 -0.03 -28.52
C PRO A 46 28.92 -1.26 -29.45
N PRO A 47 30.17 -1.72 -29.63
CA PRO A 47 30.60 -2.63 -30.71
C PRO A 47 30.02 -4.07 -30.62
N PRO A 48 30.11 -4.84 -31.73
CA PRO A 48 29.39 -6.09 -31.88
C PRO A 48 30.17 -7.23 -31.22
N ASN A 49 29.85 -7.57 -29.97
CA ASN A 49 30.00 -8.94 -29.52
C ASN A 49 29.08 -9.28 -28.33
N ARG A 50 28.06 -10.09 -28.65
CA ARG A 50 27.15 -10.86 -27.78
C ARG A 50 26.38 -10.07 -26.70
N ALA A 51 25.22 -9.55 -27.09
CA ALA A 51 24.14 -9.27 -26.16
C ALA A 51 23.41 -10.57 -25.76
N PRO A 52 23.14 -10.83 -24.47
CA PRO A 52 22.12 -11.81 -24.07
C PRO A 52 20.73 -11.33 -24.53
N PRO A 53 19.77 -12.25 -24.78
CA PRO A 53 18.43 -11.87 -25.22
C PRO A 53 17.76 -10.95 -24.19
N PRO A 54 17.00 -9.93 -24.62
CA PRO A 54 16.34 -9.01 -23.71
C PRO A 54 15.37 -9.78 -22.80
N TYR A 55 15.58 -9.69 -21.49
CA TYR A 55 14.63 -10.22 -20.51
C TYR A 55 13.30 -9.48 -20.68
N PRO A 56 12.17 -10.18 -20.92
CA PRO A 56 10.87 -9.54 -20.98
C PRO A 56 10.53 -8.95 -19.61
N THR A 57 10.01 -7.71 -19.61
CA THR A 57 9.70 -6.96 -18.38
C THR A 57 8.72 -7.75 -17.48
N PRO A 58 8.86 -7.65 -16.14
CA PRO A 58 8.10 -8.48 -15.19
C PRO A 58 6.59 -8.23 -15.23
N ARG A 59 6.14 -7.09 -15.76
CA ARG A 59 4.71 -6.76 -15.92
C ARG A 59 4.04 -7.62 -17.00
N LEU A 60 4.72 -7.86 -18.13
CA LEU A 60 4.18 -8.68 -19.23
C LEU A 60 4.11 -10.16 -18.88
N LEU A 61 5.10 -10.67 -18.14
CA LEU A 61 5.13 -12.06 -17.66
C LEU A 61 3.96 -12.37 -16.70
N LYS A 62 3.51 -11.40 -15.88
CA LYS A 62 2.36 -11.56 -14.97
C LYS A 62 1.05 -11.72 -15.75
N THR A 63 0.78 -10.85 -16.74
CA THR A 63 -0.44 -10.93 -17.56
C THR A 63 -0.48 -12.19 -18.41
N LEU A 64 0.65 -12.57 -19.01
CA LEU A 64 0.74 -13.82 -19.80
C LEU A 64 0.55 -15.06 -18.92
N ARG A 65 1.14 -15.11 -17.72
CA ARG A 65 0.89 -16.22 -16.76
C ARG A 65 -0.57 -16.30 -16.32
N LEU A 66 -1.24 -15.16 -16.10
CA LEU A 66 -2.64 -15.15 -15.67
C LEU A 66 -3.57 -15.70 -16.77
N LEU A 67 -3.30 -15.36 -18.03
CA LEU A 67 -4.06 -15.83 -19.19
C LEU A 67 -3.81 -17.32 -19.48
N LEU A 68 -2.58 -17.79 -19.33
CA LEU A 68 -2.21 -19.21 -19.56
C LEU A 68 -2.66 -20.14 -18.42
N ALA A 69 -2.80 -19.64 -17.19
CA ALA A 69 -3.20 -20.45 -16.03
C ALA A 69 -4.71 -20.64 -15.89
N CYS A 70 -5.54 -19.89 -16.62
CA CYS A 70 -7.00 -19.91 -16.48
C CYS A 70 -7.73 -20.16 -17.81
N PRO A 71 -7.81 -21.41 -18.32
CA PRO A 71 -8.57 -21.74 -19.53
C PRO A 71 -10.11 -21.66 -19.37
N ARG A 72 -10.63 -21.20 -18.23
CA ARG A 72 -12.03 -21.43 -17.79
C ARG A 72 -13.00 -20.25 -17.96
N LEU A 73 -12.60 -19.15 -18.61
CA LEU A 73 -13.48 -17.98 -18.76
C LEU A 73 -14.42 -18.01 -19.97
N PHE A 74 -14.41 -19.08 -20.78
CA PHE A 74 -15.39 -19.26 -21.85
C PHE A 74 -16.08 -20.62 -21.73
N HIS A 75 -17.10 -20.71 -20.89
CA HIS A 75 -18.15 -21.72 -21.00
C HIS A 75 -19.52 -21.05 -20.78
N PRO A 76 -20.43 -21.04 -21.75
CA PRO A 76 -21.81 -20.65 -21.52
C PRO A 76 -22.47 -21.67 -20.59
N SER A 77 -22.97 -21.18 -19.45
CA SER A 77 -23.65 -21.96 -18.42
C SER A 77 -25.00 -22.51 -18.94
N SER A 78 -25.00 -23.72 -19.49
CA SER A 78 -26.19 -24.55 -19.63
C SER A 78 -26.39 -25.39 -18.36
N ARG A 79 -27.32 -24.96 -17.49
CA ARG A 79 -27.75 -25.76 -16.32
C ARG A 79 -28.73 -26.83 -16.76
N PRO A 80 -28.47 -28.14 -16.57
CA PRO A 80 -29.51 -29.15 -16.70
C PRO A 80 -30.39 -29.17 -15.43
N ARG A 81 -31.70 -29.11 -15.69
CA ARG A 81 -32.81 -29.22 -14.74
C ARG A 81 -32.75 -30.59 -14.04
N ARG A 82 -32.53 -30.59 -12.72
CA ARG A 82 -32.39 -31.81 -11.91
C ARG A 82 -33.77 -32.35 -11.54
N LYS A 83 -34.03 -33.63 -11.86
CA LYS A 83 -35.25 -34.37 -11.52
C LYS A 83 -35.33 -34.65 -10.01
N GLU A 84 -36.54 -34.52 -9.48
CA GLU A 84 -36.94 -34.79 -8.11
C GLU A 84 -36.83 -36.30 -7.79
N HIS A 85 -36.25 -36.62 -6.63
CA HIS A 85 -36.30 -37.95 -6.04
C HIS A 85 -36.89 -37.84 -4.62
N PRO A 86 -37.67 -38.84 -4.18
CA PRO A 86 -38.36 -38.82 -2.90
C PRO A 86 -37.42 -38.98 -1.69
N SER A 87 -37.74 -38.16 -0.68
CA SER A 87 -37.28 -38.05 0.70
C SER A 87 -36.61 -39.29 1.33
N ARG A 88 -35.29 -39.18 1.52
CA ARG A 88 -34.52 -39.94 2.54
C ARG A 88 -34.40 -39.06 3.79
N PRO A 89 -34.77 -39.51 5.00
CA PRO A 89 -34.68 -38.71 6.21
C PRO A 89 -33.20 -38.40 6.51
N LEU A 90 -32.90 -37.10 6.60
CA LEU A 90 -31.57 -36.58 6.92
C LEU A 90 -31.25 -36.84 8.39
N PRO A 91 -30.01 -37.26 8.72
CA PRO A 91 -29.58 -37.37 10.10
C PRO A 91 -29.64 -35.98 10.76
N GLN A 92 -30.36 -35.93 11.88
CA GLN A 92 -30.60 -34.74 12.69
C GLN A 92 -29.26 -34.28 13.29
N LYS A 93 -28.55 -33.42 12.55
CA LYS A 93 -27.37 -32.72 13.05
C LYS A 93 -27.84 -31.75 14.12
N GLN A 94 -27.59 -32.07 15.39
CA GLN A 94 -27.65 -31.11 16.48
C GLN A 94 -26.70 -29.96 16.12
N THR A 95 -27.28 -28.80 15.78
CA THR A 95 -26.51 -27.57 15.64
C THR A 95 -25.94 -27.24 17.02
N PRO A 96 -24.61 -27.15 17.18
CA PRO A 96 -24.01 -26.80 18.46
C PRO A 96 -24.58 -25.45 18.91
N LEU A 97 -24.92 -25.36 20.19
CA LEU A 97 -25.48 -24.15 20.80
C LEU A 97 -24.60 -22.93 20.49
N LYS A 98 -25.26 -21.79 20.29
CA LYS A 98 -24.66 -20.53 19.81
C LYS A 98 -23.47 -20.06 20.66
N GLU A 99 -23.48 -20.40 21.95
CA GLU A 99 -22.40 -20.04 22.88
C GLU A 99 -21.15 -20.90 22.69
N THR A 100 -21.30 -22.19 22.41
CA THR A 100 -20.18 -23.11 22.14
C THR A 100 -19.48 -22.78 20.82
N SER A 101 -20.24 -22.31 19.83
CA SER A 101 -19.70 -21.90 18.53
C SER A 101 -18.94 -20.56 18.57
N LEU A 102 -19.19 -19.73 19.59
CA LEU A 102 -18.49 -18.45 19.79
C LEU A 102 -17.28 -18.56 20.73
N ALA A 103 -17.23 -19.60 21.57
CA ALA A 103 -16.09 -19.85 22.45
C ALA A 103 -14.78 -20.08 21.66
N SER A 104 -14.85 -20.72 20.49
CA SER A 104 -13.70 -20.94 19.60
C SER A 104 -13.13 -19.65 18.98
N PHE A 105 -13.84 -18.52 19.04
CA PHE A 105 -13.38 -17.23 18.54
C PHE A 105 -12.88 -16.27 19.64
N ARG A 106 -13.16 -16.57 20.92
CA ARG A 106 -12.88 -15.67 22.05
C ARG A 106 -11.55 -15.94 22.75
N VAL A 107 -10.91 -17.07 22.49
CA VAL A 107 -9.64 -17.42 23.15
C VAL A 107 -8.52 -17.34 22.12
N ASN A 108 -7.39 -16.75 22.54
CA ASN A 108 -6.12 -16.44 21.85
C ASN A 108 -5.47 -17.55 20.98
N ASN A 109 -6.17 -18.63 20.66
CA ASN A 109 -5.78 -19.66 19.72
C ASN A 109 -6.07 -19.24 18.28
N ARG A 110 -5.52 -18.09 17.84
CA ARG A 110 -5.26 -17.91 16.41
C ARG A 110 -4.23 -18.97 16.02
N THR A 111 -4.70 -20.15 15.62
CA THR A 111 -3.86 -21.12 14.95
C THR A 111 -3.20 -20.40 13.77
N PRO A 112 -1.86 -20.29 13.74
CA PRO A 112 -1.18 -19.62 12.65
C PRO A 112 -1.64 -20.30 11.36
N LYS A 113 -2.25 -19.54 10.45
CA LYS A 113 -2.73 -20.06 9.17
C LYS A 113 -1.52 -20.61 8.42
N LYS A 114 -1.28 -21.92 8.57
CA LYS A 114 -0.22 -22.71 7.97
C LYS A 114 -0.45 -22.75 6.46
N GLY A 115 -0.08 -21.68 5.78
CA GLY A 115 -0.34 -21.51 4.35
C GLY A 115 -0.13 -20.07 3.86
N LEU A 116 -0.36 -19.07 4.71
CA LEU A 116 0.05 -17.70 4.42
C LEU A 116 1.47 -17.52 4.97
N ARG A 117 2.45 -18.14 4.29
CA ARG A 117 3.88 -17.91 4.56
C ARG A 117 4.26 -16.53 4.03
N TYR A 118 3.73 -15.48 4.64
CA TYR A 118 4.64 -14.40 4.99
C TYR A 118 5.47 -15.03 6.11
N ALA A 119 6.57 -15.68 5.74
CA ALA A 119 7.62 -15.86 6.72
C ALA A 119 7.88 -14.43 7.18
N ALA A 120 7.42 -14.10 8.39
CA ALA A 120 7.83 -12.91 9.11
C ALA A 120 9.34 -12.92 8.95
N ASN A 121 9.83 -12.04 8.09
CA ASN A 121 11.21 -12.08 7.71
C ASN A 121 11.88 -11.51 8.95
N LYS A 122 12.27 -12.40 9.88
CA LYS A 122 12.74 -12.04 11.21
C LYS A 122 13.82 -10.96 11.11
N GLU A 123 14.63 -11.03 10.05
CA GLU A 123 15.61 -10.04 9.66
C GLU A 123 15.01 -8.65 9.32
N ARG A 124 13.88 -8.59 8.59
CA ARG A 124 13.18 -7.32 8.32
C ARG A 124 12.51 -6.77 9.58
N ASP A 125 11.93 -7.65 10.40
CA ASP A 125 11.32 -7.27 11.68
C ASP A 125 12.38 -6.77 12.68
N GLU A 126 13.62 -7.27 12.59
CA GLU A 126 14.77 -6.81 13.40
C GLU A 126 15.35 -5.47 12.91
N ARG A 127 15.17 -5.13 11.62
CA ARG A 127 15.63 -3.85 11.03
C ARG A 127 14.71 -2.67 11.34
N VAL A 128 13.43 -2.93 11.58
CA VAL A 128 12.47 -1.88 11.95
C VAL A 128 12.38 -1.81 13.47
N PRO A 129 12.73 -0.67 14.11
CA PRO A 129 12.62 -0.56 15.55
C PRO A 129 11.20 -0.78 16.06
N LYS A 130 11.07 -1.48 17.20
CA LYS A 130 9.77 -1.89 17.77
C LYS A 130 8.85 -0.70 18.07
N TRP A 131 9.42 0.46 18.37
CA TRP A 131 8.69 1.69 18.64
C TRP A 131 8.00 2.30 17.42
N VAL A 132 8.46 2.02 16.19
CA VAL A 132 7.97 2.69 14.97
C VAL A 132 6.45 2.51 14.82
N ALA A 133 5.95 1.28 14.92
CA ALA A 133 4.53 1.02 14.69
C ALA A 133 3.60 1.68 15.72
N PRO A 134 3.83 1.59 17.05
CA PRO A 134 3.07 2.34 18.04
C PRO A 134 3.12 3.85 17.85
N VAL A 135 4.31 4.42 17.60
CA VAL A 135 4.50 5.87 17.47
C VAL A 135 3.83 6.41 16.19
N VAL A 136 3.98 5.73 15.05
CA VAL A 136 3.32 6.11 13.79
C VAL A 136 1.80 6.14 13.95
N ARG A 137 1.22 5.15 14.65
CA ARG A 137 -0.22 5.11 14.91
C ARG A 137 -0.69 6.25 15.79
N LYS A 138 0.06 6.58 16.85
CA LYS A 138 -0.23 7.74 17.72
C LYS A 138 -0.13 9.03 16.89
N MET A 139 0.98 9.23 16.18
CA MET A 139 1.22 10.41 15.34
C MET A 139 0.11 10.61 14.30
N CYS A 140 -0.24 9.59 13.52
CA CYS A 140 -1.27 9.72 12.48
C CYS A 140 -2.66 10.01 13.06
N ARG A 141 -2.96 9.54 14.27
CA ARG A 141 -4.21 9.86 14.98
C ARG A 141 -4.25 11.33 15.40
N GLU A 142 -3.17 11.82 16.02
CA GLU A 142 -3.04 13.21 16.49
C GLU A 142 -2.93 14.23 15.34
N MET A 143 -2.50 13.77 14.18
CA MET A 143 -2.46 14.55 12.94
C MET A 143 -3.71 14.36 12.07
N GLU A 144 -4.76 13.74 12.62
CA GLU A 144 -6.08 13.58 11.98
C GLU A 144 -6.03 12.86 10.61
N ASN A 145 -5.02 12.02 10.38
CA ASN A 145 -4.89 11.23 9.16
C ASN A 145 -4.56 9.76 9.47
N PRO A 146 -5.51 9.00 10.06
CA PRO A 146 -5.30 7.59 10.38
C PRO A 146 -5.15 6.70 9.14
N ALA A 147 -5.65 7.13 7.98
CA ALA A 147 -5.49 6.42 6.71
C ALA A 147 -4.03 6.37 6.23
N ALA A 148 -3.19 7.31 6.66
CA ALA A 148 -1.76 7.35 6.33
C ALA A 148 -0.95 6.23 7.01
N VAL A 149 -1.43 5.65 8.12
CA VAL A 149 -0.69 4.66 8.93
C VAL A 149 -0.07 3.52 8.09
N PRO A 150 -0.82 2.74 7.30
CA PRO A 150 -0.25 1.63 6.53
C PRO A 150 0.81 2.09 5.52
N HIS A 151 0.62 3.25 4.90
CA HIS A 151 1.55 3.78 3.88
C HIS A 151 2.84 4.31 4.51
N VAL A 152 2.75 4.99 5.65
CA VAL A 152 3.93 5.45 6.39
C VAL A 152 4.75 4.27 6.88
N LEU A 153 4.12 3.23 7.43
CA LEU A 153 4.85 2.03 7.86
C LEU A 153 5.53 1.32 6.69
N ALA A 154 4.84 1.19 5.56
CA ALA A 154 5.43 0.60 4.35
C ALA A 154 6.62 1.41 3.84
N GLY A 155 6.56 2.75 3.89
CA GLY A 155 7.67 3.62 3.49
C GLY A 155 8.88 3.49 4.41
N VAL A 156 8.67 3.57 5.72
CA VAL A 156 9.73 3.43 6.72
C VAL A 156 10.38 2.04 6.62
N GLU A 157 9.59 0.97 6.52
CA GLU A 157 10.09 -0.39 6.33
C GLU A 157 10.88 -0.53 5.03
N SER A 158 10.40 0.04 3.92
CA SER A 158 11.09 -0.04 2.62
C SER A 158 12.45 0.67 2.67
N ILE A 159 12.50 1.87 3.23
CA ILE A 159 13.72 2.68 3.31
C ILE A 159 14.76 2.05 4.26
N LEU A 160 14.32 1.51 5.41
CA LEU A 160 15.23 0.86 6.36
C LEU A 160 15.69 -0.53 5.92
N THR A 161 14.90 -1.24 5.10
CA THR A 161 15.23 -2.62 4.71
C THR A 161 15.93 -2.75 3.37
N GLN A 162 15.79 -1.78 2.47
CA GLN A 162 16.43 -1.86 1.15
C GLN A 162 17.89 -1.42 1.20
N PRO A 163 18.80 -2.17 0.54
CA PRO A 163 20.16 -1.69 0.32
C PRO A 163 20.09 -0.42 -0.54
N CYS A 164 20.70 0.67 -0.06
CA CYS A 164 20.80 1.90 -0.83
C CYS A 164 21.49 1.58 -2.17
N PRO A 165 20.89 1.91 -3.33
CA PRO A 165 21.42 1.51 -4.63
C PRO A 165 22.83 2.07 -4.91
N ASP A 166 23.23 3.19 -4.29
CA ASP A 166 24.46 3.92 -4.64
C ASP A 166 25.45 4.20 -3.48
N GLY A 167 25.38 3.45 -2.38
CA GLY A 167 26.38 3.53 -1.30
C GLY A 167 25.86 4.05 0.05
N GLU A 168 26.76 4.07 1.03
CA GLU A 168 26.52 4.23 2.47
C GLU A 168 25.40 5.23 2.82
N GLN A 169 24.41 4.79 3.60
CA GLN A 169 23.34 5.65 4.12
C GLN A 169 23.96 6.68 5.09
N ASN A 170 24.17 7.90 4.61
CA ASN A 170 24.81 8.98 5.38
C ASN A 170 23.98 9.45 6.59
N MET A 171 22.69 9.09 6.67
CA MET A 171 21.80 9.48 7.78
C MET A 171 21.40 8.31 8.70
N GLN A 172 22.30 7.34 8.92
CA GLN A 172 22.12 6.39 10.03
C GLN A 172 21.94 7.15 11.36
N GLY A 173 20.83 6.89 12.08
CA GLY A 173 20.59 7.37 13.45
C GLY A 173 19.29 8.16 13.69
N LYS A 174 18.67 8.76 12.67
CA LYS A 174 17.51 9.67 12.88
C LYS A 174 16.18 9.10 12.41
N ALA A 175 15.87 7.89 12.85
CA ALA A 175 14.64 7.18 12.48
C ALA A 175 13.34 7.97 12.75
N PRO A 176 13.19 8.75 13.84
CA PRO A 176 11.98 9.58 14.02
C PRO A 176 11.83 10.65 12.92
N ALA A 177 12.94 11.23 12.45
CA ALA A 177 12.89 12.22 11.37
C ALA A 177 12.51 11.60 10.02
N LEU A 178 12.97 10.37 9.75
CA LEU A 178 12.52 9.58 8.61
C LEU A 178 11.01 9.32 8.67
N VAL A 179 10.49 8.90 9.84
CA VAL A 179 9.05 8.68 10.04
C VAL A 179 8.23 9.94 9.72
N ALA A 180 8.68 11.10 10.20
CA ALA A 180 8.04 12.38 9.90
C ALA A 180 8.09 12.72 8.40
N ALA A 181 9.23 12.50 7.75
CA ALA A 181 9.39 12.75 6.31
C ALA A 181 8.46 11.85 5.47
N CYS A 182 8.39 10.54 5.75
CA CYS A 182 7.45 9.62 5.11
C CYS A 182 6.00 10.07 5.28
N TRP A 183 5.62 10.55 6.47
CA TRP A 183 4.28 11.07 6.71
C TRP A 183 3.95 12.29 5.84
N PHE A 184 4.89 13.22 5.62
CA PHE A 184 4.65 14.36 4.74
C PHE A 184 4.36 13.93 3.30
N PHE A 185 5.16 13.04 2.72
CA PHE A 185 4.91 12.56 1.36
C PHE A 185 3.58 11.82 1.26
N VAL A 186 3.31 10.90 2.18
CA VAL A 186 2.05 10.13 2.20
C VAL A 186 0.85 11.05 2.33
N THR A 187 0.90 12.07 3.20
CA THR A 187 -0.23 12.98 3.38
C THR A 187 -0.42 13.92 2.21
N GLN A 188 0.65 14.36 1.55
CA GLN A 188 0.55 15.12 0.30
C GLN A 188 -0.14 14.28 -0.79
N GLU A 189 0.25 13.03 -0.96
CA GLU A 189 -0.33 12.14 -1.97
C GLU A 189 -1.80 11.80 -1.67
N LEU A 190 -2.12 11.46 -0.42
CA LEU A 190 -3.49 11.14 -0.01
C LEU A 190 -4.44 12.34 -0.11
N THR A 191 -3.94 13.57 0.09
CA THR A 191 -4.77 14.77 0.05
C THR A 191 -4.79 15.45 -1.32
N GLY A 192 -3.85 15.14 -2.21
CA GLY A 192 -3.64 15.83 -3.47
C GLY A 192 -3.27 17.32 -3.31
N LYS A 193 -2.90 17.75 -2.10
CA LYS A 193 -2.62 19.17 -1.78
C LYS A 193 -1.14 19.36 -1.50
N GLU A 194 -0.50 20.22 -2.29
CA GLU A 194 0.84 20.70 -1.99
C GLU A 194 0.84 21.47 -0.66
N THR A 195 1.75 21.11 0.24
CA THR A 195 1.83 21.75 1.56
C THR A 195 2.66 23.02 1.46
N SER A 196 2.13 24.16 1.89
CA SER A 196 2.90 25.40 1.91
C SER A 196 4.09 25.30 2.86
N GLY A 197 5.19 26.01 2.60
CA GLY A 197 6.39 25.97 3.46
C GLY A 197 6.11 26.38 4.92
N LYS A 198 5.13 27.27 5.15
CA LYS A 198 4.67 27.67 6.49
C LYS A 198 3.90 26.55 7.18
N GLU A 199 2.99 25.88 6.47
CA GLU A 199 2.27 24.71 6.97
C GLU A 199 3.21 23.55 7.27
N PHE A 200 4.20 23.31 6.40
CA PHE A 200 5.24 22.31 6.62
C PHE A 200 5.96 22.57 7.95
N ALA A 201 6.40 23.80 8.21
CA ALA A 201 7.06 24.16 9.45
C ALA A 201 6.15 23.98 10.69
N SER A 202 4.87 24.36 10.57
CA SER A 202 3.87 24.19 11.64
C SER A 202 3.62 22.71 11.96
N ARG A 203 3.35 21.90 10.93
CA ARG A 203 3.16 20.44 11.05
C ARG A 203 4.41 19.76 11.59
N CYS A 204 5.60 20.16 11.14
CA CYS A 204 6.86 19.62 11.63
C CYS A 204 7.02 19.93 13.13
N LYS A 205 6.72 21.16 13.58
CA LYS A 205 6.75 21.52 15.00
C LYS A 205 5.79 20.65 15.82
N LYS A 206 4.57 20.42 15.32
CA LYS A 206 3.57 19.56 15.97
C LYS A 206 4.07 18.11 16.09
N ILE A 207 4.57 17.52 15.01
CA ILE A 207 5.10 16.14 14.99
C ILE A 207 6.29 15.99 15.95
N LEU A 208 7.21 16.97 15.98
CA LEU A 208 8.35 16.94 16.92
C LEU A 208 7.89 17.04 18.38
N GLY A 209 6.82 17.77 18.67
CA GLY A 209 6.17 17.76 19.97
C GLY A 209 5.63 16.37 20.33
N LEU A 210 4.91 15.74 19.40
CA LEU A 210 4.38 14.38 19.57
C LEU A 210 5.46 13.33 19.81
N PHE A 211 6.62 13.45 19.15
CA PHE A 211 7.74 12.54 19.40
C PHE A 211 8.33 12.73 20.79
N LYS A 212 8.47 13.96 21.28
CA LYS A 212 8.93 14.19 22.66
C LYS A 212 8.00 13.55 23.68
N GLU A 213 6.69 13.67 23.47
CA GLU A 213 5.65 13.10 24.35
C GLU A 213 5.46 11.58 24.15
N ALA A 214 5.93 11.00 23.05
CA ALA A 214 5.71 9.59 22.75
C ALA A 214 6.45 8.66 23.73
N ARG A 215 7.58 9.11 24.28
CA ARG A 215 8.37 8.34 25.24
C ARG A 215 7.75 8.30 26.64
N ASP A 216 6.95 9.30 26.97
CA ASP A 216 6.25 9.39 28.26
C ASP A 216 4.81 8.85 28.19
N ASP A 217 4.35 8.45 26.99
CA ASP A 217 3.00 7.96 26.78
C ASP A 217 2.84 6.52 27.28
N VAL A 218 2.01 6.35 28.30
CA VAL A 218 1.74 5.05 28.95
C VAL A 218 1.30 3.97 27.96
N VAL A 219 0.55 4.32 26.92
CA VAL A 219 0.05 3.35 25.93
C VAL A 219 1.14 2.95 24.93
N VAL A 220 2.02 3.88 24.56
CA VAL A 220 3.18 3.59 23.71
C VAL A 220 4.20 2.77 24.48
N VAL A 221 4.61 3.22 25.67
CA VAL A 221 5.57 2.52 26.53
C VAL A 221 5.07 1.11 26.87
N GLY A 222 3.79 0.95 27.20
CA GLY A 222 3.21 -0.37 27.47
C GLY A 222 3.23 -1.34 26.28
N LYS A 223 3.38 -0.85 25.04
CA LYS A 223 3.51 -1.69 23.83
C LYS A 223 4.96 -1.94 23.42
N VAL A 224 5.81 -0.94 23.60
CA VAL A 224 7.21 -0.97 23.17
C VAL A 224 8.08 -1.67 24.22
N GLY A 225 7.75 -1.49 25.49
CA GLY A 225 8.66 -1.72 26.61
C GLY A 225 9.33 -0.42 27.05
N ASP A 226 9.81 -0.42 28.29
CA ASP A 226 10.61 0.67 28.87
C ASP A 226 12.12 0.41 28.73
N ASP A 227 12.49 -0.72 28.10
CA ASP A 227 13.87 -1.11 27.84
C ASP A 227 14.51 -0.27 26.73
N GLU A 228 15.81 0.00 26.87
CA GLU A 228 16.61 0.69 25.84
C GLU A 228 16.57 -0.02 24.49
N GLU A 229 16.41 -1.35 24.49
CA GLU A 229 16.30 -2.15 23.27
C GLU A 229 14.98 -1.87 22.51
N GLY A 230 13.87 -1.67 23.21
CA GLY A 230 12.60 -1.24 22.63
C GLY A 230 12.67 0.11 21.92
N TRP A 231 13.54 1.00 22.42
CA TRP A 231 13.77 2.36 21.92
C TRP A 231 15.08 2.50 21.13
N LYS A 232 15.59 1.39 20.58
CA LYS A 232 16.78 1.41 19.72
C LYS A 232 16.63 2.41 18.57
N ASP A 233 17.72 3.12 18.27
CA ASP A 233 17.81 4.14 17.21
C ASP A 233 16.85 5.34 17.40
N TRP A 234 16.33 5.52 18.62
CA TRP A 234 15.56 6.71 18.98
C TRP A 234 16.51 7.84 19.39
N GLU A 235 16.63 8.83 18.52
CA GLU A 235 17.40 10.05 18.78
C GLU A 235 16.50 11.28 18.87
N GLY A 236 16.98 12.30 19.60
CA GLY A 236 16.35 13.60 19.61
C GLY A 236 16.42 14.24 18.22
N VAL A 237 15.27 14.58 17.65
CA VAL A 237 15.16 15.12 16.29
C VAL A 237 14.81 16.60 16.29
N VAL A 238 15.40 17.33 15.34
CA VAL A 238 15.08 18.73 15.05
C VAL A 238 14.44 18.89 13.66
N ALA A 239 13.82 20.03 13.40
CA ALA A 239 13.17 20.29 12.10
C ALA A 239 14.15 20.25 10.92
N GLY A 240 15.43 20.53 11.16
CA GLY A 240 16.48 20.38 10.15
C GLY A 240 16.67 18.94 9.70
N ASP A 241 16.53 17.97 10.61
CA ASP A 241 16.69 16.54 10.31
C ASP A 241 15.57 16.03 9.41
N VAL A 242 14.33 16.46 9.68
CA VAL A 242 13.17 16.12 8.85
C VAL A 242 13.36 16.66 7.43
N LYS A 243 13.84 17.90 7.28
CA LYS A 243 14.17 18.47 5.96
C LYS A 243 15.32 17.71 5.27
N GLY A 244 16.30 17.26 6.04
CA GLY A 244 17.39 16.40 5.55
C GLY A 244 16.86 15.11 4.93
N TRP A 245 15.99 14.40 5.64
CA TRP A 245 15.34 13.18 5.14
C TRP A 245 14.42 13.43 3.96
N VAL A 246 13.64 14.52 3.96
CA VAL A 246 12.81 14.90 2.81
C VAL A 246 13.68 15.05 1.56
N ARG A 247 14.82 15.74 1.68
CA ARG A 247 15.78 15.89 0.59
C ARG A 247 16.36 14.55 0.15
N GLU A 248 16.79 13.71 1.08
CA GLU A 248 17.39 12.40 0.79
C GLU A 248 16.40 11.44 0.10
N ILE A 249 15.14 11.41 0.54
CA ILE A 249 14.08 10.61 -0.11
C ILE A 249 13.88 11.05 -1.56
N THR A 250 13.93 12.37 -1.83
CA THR A 250 13.78 12.92 -3.18
C THR A 250 15.02 12.71 -4.05
N GLU A 251 16.22 12.90 -3.51
CA GLU A 251 17.48 12.76 -4.26
C GLU A 251 17.78 11.31 -4.67
N ASN A 252 17.35 10.33 -3.86
CA ASN A 252 17.57 8.91 -4.14
C ASN A 252 16.40 8.21 -4.85
N ASP A 253 15.43 8.97 -5.39
CA ASP A 253 14.26 8.43 -6.08
C ASP A 253 13.46 7.38 -5.27
N TRP A 254 13.45 7.47 -3.94
CA TRP A 254 12.73 6.48 -3.10
C TRP A 254 11.22 6.57 -3.25
N LEU A 255 10.71 7.68 -3.80
CA LEU A 255 9.30 7.83 -4.19
C LEU A 255 8.93 7.02 -5.43
N ALA A 256 9.90 6.55 -6.23
CA ALA A 256 9.64 5.65 -7.35
C ALA A 256 9.41 4.19 -6.90
N LEU A 257 9.55 3.90 -5.61
CA LEU A 257 9.33 2.58 -5.04
C LEU A 257 7.84 2.25 -4.90
N ASP A 258 7.55 0.95 -4.90
CA ASP A 258 6.20 0.40 -4.86
C ASP A 258 5.38 0.81 -3.62
N TRP A 259 6.06 1.17 -2.51
CA TRP A 259 5.39 1.62 -1.29
C TRP A 259 4.67 2.96 -1.48
N PHE A 260 5.19 3.84 -2.35
CA PHE A 260 4.66 5.17 -2.60
C PHE A 260 3.79 5.21 -3.86
N THR A 261 4.22 4.59 -4.96
CA THR A 261 3.50 4.62 -6.23
C THR A 261 2.11 3.95 -6.22
N ASN A 262 1.83 3.14 -5.19
CA ASN A 262 0.55 2.45 -5.01
C ASN A 262 -0.43 3.19 -4.09
N ILE A 263 -0.07 4.38 -3.60
CA ILE A 263 -1.01 5.22 -2.85
C ILE A 263 -2.02 5.77 -3.85
N ALA A 264 -3.31 5.53 -3.62
CA ALA A 264 -4.36 6.10 -4.45
C ALA A 264 -4.37 7.61 -4.23
N SER A 265 -3.98 8.37 -5.26
CA SER A 265 -3.99 9.82 -5.22
C SER A 265 -5.41 10.32 -4.91
N GLY A 266 -5.50 11.32 -4.03
CA GLY A 266 -6.75 11.78 -3.39
C GLY A 266 -7.90 12.19 -4.32
N GLU A 267 -7.70 12.27 -5.64
CA GLU A 267 -8.76 12.56 -6.61
C GLU A 267 -9.88 11.51 -6.62
N ALA A 268 -9.59 10.25 -6.31
CA ALA A 268 -10.61 9.20 -6.34
C ALA A 268 -11.60 9.24 -5.17
N ALA A 269 -11.27 9.95 -4.07
CA ALA A 269 -12.12 10.02 -2.89
C ALA A 269 -13.06 11.24 -2.89
N ALA A 270 -12.76 12.28 -3.67
CA ALA A 270 -13.58 13.49 -3.74
C ALA A 270 -14.89 13.33 -4.54
N HIS A 271 -15.09 12.20 -5.22
CA HIS A 271 -16.29 11.93 -6.03
C HIS A 271 -17.38 11.13 -5.31
N ALA A 272 -17.30 10.94 -3.99
CA ALA A 272 -18.24 10.09 -3.25
C ALA A 272 -19.20 10.83 -2.30
N GLU A 273 -19.14 12.15 -2.16
CA GLU A 273 -19.92 12.88 -1.13
C GLU A 273 -20.91 13.96 -1.64
N ASP A 274 -21.13 14.12 -2.96
CA ASP A 274 -21.92 15.25 -3.50
C ASP A 274 -23.29 14.88 -4.13
N ASP A 275 -23.95 13.77 -3.73
CA ASP A 275 -25.25 13.38 -4.33
C ASP A 275 -26.43 13.23 -3.33
N ASP A 276 -26.32 13.70 -2.08
CA ASP A 276 -27.40 13.53 -1.07
C ASP A 276 -27.68 14.77 -0.17
N ASP A 277 -27.60 16.01 -0.69
CA ASP A 277 -28.20 17.17 -0.01
C ASP A 277 -29.12 17.99 -0.93
N GLU A 278 -30.16 17.32 -1.42
CA GLU A 278 -31.40 18.01 -1.77
C GLU A 278 -32.46 17.69 -0.71
N THR A 279 -32.99 18.75 -0.09
CA THR A 279 -34.19 18.82 0.76
C THR A 279 -33.95 18.83 2.28
N THR A 280 -33.77 20.01 2.87
CA THR A 280 -34.80 20.60 3.76
C THR A 280 -34.55 22.08 4.03
N LYS A 281 -35.17 22.89 3.17
CA LYS A 281 -35.55 24.28 3.44
C LYS A 281 -36.55 24.27 4.62
N ARG A 282 -36.11 24.57 5.85
CA ARG A 282 -37.02 25.00 6.94
C ARG A 282 -36.65 26.39 7.42
N VAL A 283 -37.42 27.32 6.86
CA VAL A 283 -37.75 28.64 7.38
C VAL A 283 -38.04 28.55 8.89
N GLY A 284 -37.30 29.33 9.67
CA GLY A 284 -37.46 29.45 11.11
C GLY A 284 -37.12 30.86 11.58
N LYS A 285 -37.98 31.81 11.23
CA LYS A 285 -38.04 33.18 11.73
C LYS A 285 -38.41 33.18 13.23
N ARG A 286 -37.61 33.83 14.08
CA ARG A 286 -38.00 34.48 15.36
C ARG A 286 -36.79 35.27 15.88
N GLU A 287 -36.79 36.59 15.77
CA GLU A 287 -37.34 37.57 16.74
C GLU A 287 -36.66 37.54 18.12
N GLY A 288 -35.74 38.49 18.30
CA GLY A 288 -35.82 39.47 19.39
C GLY A 288 -35.28 39.10 20.77
N TRP A 289 -35.09 40.19 21.54
CA TRP A 289 -34.69 40.32 22.94
C TRP A 289 -33.17 40.27 23.18
N ASP A 290 -32.52 41.19 23.86
CA ASP A 290 -32.84 42.55 24.32
C ASP A 290 -31.51 43.17 24.76
N ASP A 291 -31.50 44.50 24.73
CA ASP A 291 -30.63 45.41 25.46
C ASP A 291 -30.41 44.97 26.93
N ASP A 292 -29.19 45.09 27.45
CA ASP A 292 -28.96 45.76 28.75
C ASP A 292 -27.46 45.91 29.04
N GLY A 293 -27.09 47.15 29.34
CA GLY A 293 -25.74 47.58 29.67
C GLY A 293 -25.30 47.21 31.09
N GLY A 294 -24.02 47.48 31.36
CA GLY A 294 -23.48 47.37 32.71
C GLY A 294 -22.02 47.76 32.77
N SER A 295 -21.78 49.04 33.08
CA SER A 295 -20.49 49.57 33.53
C SER A 295 -19.94 48.81 34.73
N LEU A 296 -18.61 48.71 34.80
CA LEU A 296 -17.78 49.12 35.94
C LEU A 296 -16.31 49.21 35.51
#